data_AF-A0A954WA64-F1
#
_entry.id   AF-A0A954WA64-F1
#
_cell.length_a   1.000
_cell.length_b   1.000
_cell.length_c   1.000
_cell.angle_alpha   90.00
_cell.angle_beta   90.00
_cell.angle_gamma   90.00
#
_symmetry.space_group_name_H-M   'P 1'
#
loop_
_entity.id
_entity.type
_entity.pdbx_description
1 polymer ?
#
loop_
_entity_poly.entity_id
_entity_poly.type
_entity_poly.pdbx_seq_one_letter_code
_entity_poly.pdbx_strand_id
1 'polypeptide(L)'
;FSTSATAEGKVRVKKIAGEQCPPGWLLDCDGQPTTDPNTLYGTPPGTILPMGGDQAYKGFGLALMIDIFSGAVSGGLCARETPITPNGNCVFLMLIDPGHFGGAGHYAEQVRQLCEFVRGCPRVDGVEQILLPGDPERMTMAKRQADGIFLDDQNWSQLTQLADRLGVAAP
;
A
#
# COMPACT_ATOMS: atom_id res chain seq x y z
N PHE A 1 -0.68 -0.87 -4.25
CA PHE A 1 -1.59 -0.60 -3.11
C PHE A 1 -1.74 -1.87 -2.28
N SER A 2 -2.22 -1.79 -1.03
CA SER A 2 -2.53 -2.97 -0.20
C SER A 2 -3.92 -3.48 -0.50
N THR A 3 -4.20 -4.78 -0.31
CA THR A 3 -5.53 -5.40 -0.39
C THR A 3 -6.41 -5.17 0.85
N SER A 4 -5.83 -4.61 1.91
CA SER A 4 -6.52 -4.16 3.11
C SER A 4 -7.11 -2.75 2.95
N ALA A 5 -8.08 -2.40 3.79
CA ALA A 5 -8.69 -1.07 3.85
C ALA A 5 -7.66 0.04 4.15
N THR A 6 -6.58 -0.31 4.86
CA THR A 6 -5.44 0.57 5.14
C THR A 6 -4.16 -0.23 5.33
N ALA A 7 -3.01 0.44 5.23
CA ALA A 7 -1.72 -0.18 5.59
C ALA A 7 -1.51 -0.13 7.10
N GLU A 8 -0.90 -1.16 7.69
CA GLU A 8 -0.54 -1.21 9.12
C GLU A 8 0.28 0.02 9.55
N GLY A 9 1.20 0.48 8.70
CA GLY A 9 1.96 1.71 8.96
C GLY A 9 1.09 2.97 9.14
N LYS A 10 -0.06 3.08 8.47
CA LYS A 10 -1.00 4.20 8.68
C LYS A 10 -1.71 4.10 10.02
N VAL A 11 -2.04 2.89 10.47
CA VAL A 11 -2.58 2.64 11.82
C VAL A 11 -1.54 3.01 12.88
N ARG A 12 -0.27 2.63 12.65
CA ARG A 12 0.84 3.01 13.52
C ARG A 12 1.02 4.53 13.64
N VAL A 13 0.91 5.26 12.54
CA VAL A 13 0.96 6.74 12.55
C VAL A 13 -0.17 7.31 13.42
N LYS A 14 -1.40 6.81 13.28
CA LYS A 14 -2.54 7.23 14.11
C LYS A 14 -2.32 6.92 15.60
N LYS A 15 -1.79 5.73 15.92
CA LYS A 15 -1.40 5.36 17.28
C LYS A 15 -0.39 6.34 17.88
N ILE A 16 0.70 6.64 17.15
CA ILE A 16 1.75 7.56 17.60
C ILE A 16 1.19 8.96 17.81
N ALA A 17 0.29 9.41 16.93
CA ALA A 17 -0.37 10.72 17.04
C ALA A 17 -1.45 10.77 18.14
N GLY A 18 -1.83 9.64 18.76
CA GLY A 18 -2.96 9.57 19.69
C GLY A 18 -4.32 9.83 19.02
N GLU A 19 -4.42 9.61 17.71
CA GLU A 19 -5.61 9.87 16.91
C GLU A 19 -6.39 8.60 16.60
N GLN A 20 -7.71 8.72 16.44
CA GLN A 20 -8.56 7.63 15.98
C GLN A 20 -8.34 7.32 14.49
N CYS A 21 -8.47 6.04 14.13
CA CYS A 21 -8.55 5.60 12.74
C CYS A 21 -9.94 5.92 12.14
N PRO A 22 -10.03 6.14 10.82
CA PRO A 22 -11.32 6.17 10.14
C PRO A 22 -12.14 4.88 10.36
N PRO A 23 -13.47 4.98 10.42
CA PRO A 23 -14.34 3.81 10.52
C PRO A 23 -14.15 2.88 9.32
N GLY A 24 -14.31 1.57 9.57
CA GLY A 24 -14.16 0.53 8.54
C GLY A 24 -12.71 0.10 8.29
N TRP A 25 -11.75 0.54 9.10
CA TRP A 25 -10.36 0.08 9.02
C TRP A 25 -10.10 -1.17 9.88
N LEU A 26 -10.63 -1.21 11.10
CA LEU A 26 -10.21 -2.15 12.13
C LEU A 26 -11.40 -2.92 12.73
N LEU A 27 -11.12 -4.17 13.10
CA LEU A 27 -11.89 -4.92 14.08
C LEU A 27 -11.01 -5.15 15.32
N ASP A 28 -11.62 -5.15 16.50
CA ASP A 28 -10.94 -5.62 17.72
C ASP A 28 -10.82 -7.15 17.75
N CYS A 29 -10.32 -7.70 18.87
CA CYS A 29 -10.13 -9.13 19.02
C CYS A 29 -11.43 -9.95 19.11
N ASP A 30 -12.56 -9.31 19.43
CA ASP A 30 -13.88 -9.92 19.47
C ASP A 30 -14.61 -9.80 18.11
N GLY A 31 -13.92 -9.25 17.10
CA GLY A 31 -14.46 -9.03 15.76
C GLY A 31 -15.40 -7.83 15.67
N GLN A 32 -15.44 -6.95 16.67
CA GLN A 32 -16.29 -5.76 16.64
C GLN A 32 -15.58 -4.59 15.94
N PRO A 33 -16.30 -3.78 15.13
CA PRO A 33 -15.72 -2.60 14.51
C PRO A 33 -15.18 -1.61 15.54
N THR A 34 -13.97 -1.11 15.31
CA THR A 34 -13.32 -0.13 16.18
C THR A 34 -12.58 0.93 15.38
N THR A 35 -12.35 2.07 16.03
CA THR A 35 -11.52 3.16 15.51
C THR A 35 -10.25 3.37 16.33
N ASP A 36 -10.10 2.66 17.45
CA ASP A 36 -8.93 2.78 18.31
C ASP A 36 -7.74 1.99 17.71
N PRO A 37 -6.66 2.66 17.27
CA PRO A 37 -5.50 2.00 16.68
C PRO A 37 -4.75 1.09 17.67
N ASN A 38 -4.98 1.20 18.98
CA ASN A 38 -4.32 0.35 19.97
C ASN A 38 -4.82 -1.10 19.94
N THR A 39 -6.07 -1.32 19.51
CA THR A 39 -6.69 -2.65 19.42
C THR A 39 -5.92 -3.59 18.49
N LEU A 40 -5.37 -3.07 17.38
CA LEU A 40 -4.53 -3.83 16.45
C LEU A 40 -3.29 -4.44 17.12
N TYR A 41 -2.76 -3.77 18.15
CA TYR A 41 -1.56 -4.20 18.88
C TYR A 41 -1.87 -4.80 20.26
N GLY A 42 -3.14 -5.08 20.54
CA GLY A 42 -3.60 -5.69 21.79
C GLY A 42 -3.16 -7.14 21.96
N THR A 43 -3.54 -7.75 23.08
CA THR A 43 -3.34 -9.18 23.33
C THR A 43 -4.63 -9.76 23.91
N PRO A 44 -5.45 -10.48 23.11
CA PRO A 44 -5.25 -10.82 21.69
C PRO A 44 -5.31 -9.60 20.74
N PRO A 45 -4.64 -9.65 19.58
CA PRO A 45 -4.64 -8.54 18.63
C PRO A 45 -5.96 -8.45 17.87
N GLY A 46 -6.36 -7.23 17.52
CA GLY A 46 -7.38 -6.97 16.50
C GLY A 46 -6.85 -7.24 15.08
N THR A 47 -7.61 -6.83 14.07
CA THR A 47 -7.26 -7.04 12.67
C THR A 47 -7.64 -5.86 11.77
N ILE A 48 -7.03 -5.78 10.60
CA ILE A 48 -7.35 -4.79 9.56
C ILE A 48 -8.33 -5.43 8.58
N LEU A 49 -9.42 -4.72 8.28
CA LEU A 49 -10.41 -5.17 7.31
C LEU A 49 -9.84 -5.21 5.87
N PRO A 50 -10.31 -6.13 5.02
CA PRO A 50 -10.05 -6.09 3.59
C PRO A 50 -10.60 -4.81 2.94
N MET A 51 -10.03 -4.39 1.81
CA MET A 51 -10.56 -3.26 1.06
C MET A 51 -11.96 -3.56 0.50
N GLY A 52 -12.77 -2.52 0.32
CA GLY A 52 -14.07 -2.63 -0.35
C GLY A 52 -15.28 -2.32 0.52
N GLY A 53 -15.09 -1.95 1.80
CA GLY A 53 -16.18 -1.51 2.68
C GLY A 53 -17.25 -2.58 2.86
N ASP A 54 -18.50 -2.28 2.50
CA ASP A 54 -19.62 -3.24 2.48
C ASP A 54 -19.40 -4.43 1.54
N GLN A 55 -18.46 -4.31 0.60
CA GLN A 55 -18.06 -5.35 -0.34
C GLN A 55 -16.64 -5.87 -0.05
N ALA A 56 -16.21 -5.86 1.22
CA ALA A 56 -14.88 -6.33 1.66
C ALA A 56 -14.52 -7.74 1.17
N TYR A 57 -15.49 -8.59 0.88
CA TYR A 57 -15.26 -9.91 0.29
C TYR A 57 -14.48 -9.85 -1.04
N LYS A 58 -14.56 -8.74 -1.80
CA LYS A 58 -13.77 -8.53 -3.03
C LYS A 58 -12.30 -8.29 -2.71
N GLY A 59 -12.01 -7.42 -1.73
CA GLY A 59 -10.64 -7.19 -1.26
C GLY A 59 -10.03 -8.46 -0.65
N PHE A 60 -10.84 -9.23 0.08
CA PHE A 60 -10.45 -10.54 0.61
C PHE A 60 -10.09 -11.52 -0.51
N GLY A 61 -10.94 -11.65 -1.54
CA GLY A 61 -10.66 -12.51 -2.70
C GLY A 61 -9.35 -12.14 -3.40
N LEU A 62 -9.06 -10.84 -3.54
CA LEU A 62 -7.80 -10.36 -4.09
C LEU A 62 -6.61 -10.70 -3.18
N ALA A 63 -6.75 -10.54 -1.85
CA ALA A 63 -5.72 -10.91 -0.89
C ALA A 63 -5.41 -12.41 -0.92
N LEU A 64 -6.45 -13.25 -1.00
CA LEU A 64 -6.31 -14.69 -1.08
C LEU A 64 -5.57 -15.13 -2.35
N MET A 65 -5.91 -14.54 -3.50
CA MET A 65 -5.20 -14.80 -4.76
C MET A 65 -3.71 -14.41 -4.68
N ILE A 66 -3.40 -13.27 -4.07
CA ILE A 66 -2.01 -12.83 -3.87
C ILE A 66 -1.25 -13.79 -2.95
N ASP A 67 -1.87 -14.28 -1.88
CA ASP A 67 -1.25 -15.22 -0.95
C ASP A 67 -0.99 -16.58 -1.63
N ILE A 68 -1.88 -17.04 -2.50
CA ILE A 68 -1.67 -18.25 -3.31
C ILE A 68 -0.51 -18.05 -4.30
N PHE A 69 -0.49 -16.96 -5.08
CA PHE A 69 0.58 -16.74 -6.05
C PHE A 69 1.93 -16.46 -5.41
N SER A 70 1.93 -15.70 -4.31
CA SER A 70 3.17 -15.33 -3.65
C SER A 70 3.64 -16.46 -2.75
N GLY A 71 2.80 -16.92 -1.81
CA GLY A 71 3.14 -18.00 -0.87
C GLY A 71 3.27 -19.35 -1.55
N ALA A 72 2.17 -19.91 -2.06
CA ALA A 72 2.16 -21.30 -2.53
C ALA A 72 3.03 -21.53 -3.78
N VAL A 73 2.92 -20.67 -4.82
CA VAL A 73 3.66 -20.89 -6.08
C VAL A 73 5.16 -20.70 -5.91
N SER A 74 5.61 -19.80 -5.04
CA SER A 74 7.05 -19.61 -4.79
C SER A 74 7.70 -20.74 -3.98
N GLY A 75 6.91 -21.68 -3.44
CA GLY A 75 7.36 -22.66 -2.45
C GLY A 75 7.49 -22.10 -1.03
N GLY A 76 7.03 -20.86 -0.81
CA GLY A 76 6.92 -20.22 0.49
C GLY A 76 5.70 -20.68 1.29
N LEU A 77 5.25 -19.83 2.22
CA LEU A 77 4.17 -20.15 3.15
C LEU A 77 3.02 -19.16 2.99
N CYS A 78 1.81 -19.69 2.84
CA CYS A 78 0.57 -18.91 2.93
C CYS A 78 0.23 -18.55 4.38
N ALA A 79 -0.68 -17.58 4.53
CA ALA A 79 -1.31 -17.21 5.79
C ALA A 79 -1.92 -18.44 6.49
N ARG A 80 -1.78 -18.49 7.82
CA ARG A 80 -2.19 -19.63 8.65
C ARG A 80 -2.50 -19.17 10.08
N GLU A 81 -3.16 -20.03 10.84
CA GLU A 81 -3.61 -19.75 12.21
C GLU A 81 -2.48 -19.35 13.16
N THR A 82 -1.36 -20.09 13.14
CA THR A 82 -0.17 -19.74 13.93
C THR A 82 0.80 -18.94 13.07
N PRO A 83 0.96 -17.63 13.29
CA PRO A 83 1.88 -16.82 12.52
C PRO A 83 3.30 -17.32 12.71
N ILE A 84 4.02 -17.53 11.61
CA ILE A 84 5.45 -17.81 11.64
C ILE A 84 6.18 -16.48 11.58
N THR A 85 7.23 -16.31 12.37
CA THR A 85 8.08 -15.12 12.30
C THR A 85 8.56 -14.92 10.86
N PRO A 86 8.18 -13.80 10.20
CA PRO A 86 8.54 -13.60 8.80
C PRO A 86 10.06 -13.51 8.64
N ASN A 87 10.61 -14.23 7.66
CA ASN A 87 12.03 -14.14 7.26
C ASN A 87 12.19 -13.47 5.88
N GLY A 88 11.23 -12.62 5.52
CA GLY A 88 11.12 -11.98 4.20
C GLY A 88 9.72 -12.09 3.61
N ASN A 89 9.56 -11.59 2.39
CA ASN A 89 8.32 -11.68 1.62
C ASN A 89 8.46 -12.74 0.52
N CYS A 90 7.40 -13.50 0.29
CA CYS A 90 7.27 -14.24 -0.95
C CYS A 90 6.78 -13.29 -2.05
N VAL A 91 7.35 -13.39 -3.26
CA VAL A 91 7.05 -12.46 -4.36
C VAL A 91 6.75 -13.24 -5.62
N PHE A 92 5.66 -12.87 -6.28
CA PHE A 92 5.30 -13.35 -7.60
C PHE A 92 5.44 -12.21 -8.61
N LEU A 93 6.12 -12.48 -9.73
CA LEU A 93 6.24 -11.53 -10.84
C LEU A 93 5.67 -12.17 -12.11
N MET A 94 4.80 -11.43 -12.79
CA MET A 94 4.24 -11.81 -14.09
C MET A 94 4.66 -10.77 -15.13
N LEU A 95 5.31 -11.24 -16.19
CA LEU A 95 5.69 -10.42 -17.34
C LEU A 95 4.87 -10.88 -18.55
N ILE A 96 4.20 -9.93 -19.20
CA ILE A 96 3.36 -10.18 -20.38
C ILE A 96 3.93 -9.33 -21.51
N ASP A 97 4.34 -9.96 -22.61
CA ASP A 97 4.76 -9.26 -23.82
C ASP A 97 3.56 -9.07 -24.76
N PRO A 98 3.06 -7.83 -24.96
CA PRO A 98 1.94 -7.55 -25.86
C PRO A 98 2.21 -7.95 -27.31
N GLY A 99 3.47 -8.08 -27.73
CA GLY A 99 3.87 -8.53 -29.05
C GLY A 99 3.36 -9.92 -29.40
N HIS A 100 3.11 -10.77 -28.40
CA HIS A 100 2.55 -12.12 -28.57
C HIS A 100 1.00 -12.15 -28.56
N PHE A 101 0.34 -10.99 -28.46
CA PHE A 101 -1.12 -10.85 -28.45
C PHE A 101 -1.60 -9.90 -29.56
N GLY A 102 -2.27 -8.80 -29.21
CA GLY A 102 -2.74 -7.79 -30.17
C GLY A 102 -1.62 -6.94 -30.80
N GLY A 103 -0.37 -7.11 -30.37
CA GLY A 103 0.78 -6.35 -30.84
C GLY A 103 1.05 -5.08 -30.03
N ALA A 104 2.34 -4.74 -29.87
CA ALA A 104 2.78 -3.62 -29.02
C ALA A 104 2.21 -2.26 -29.47
N GLY A 105 2.11 -2.01 -30.78
CA GLY A 105 1.55 -0.76 -31.31
C GLY A 105 0.06 -0.59 -31.00
N HIS A 106 -0.73 -1.67 -31.18
CA HIS A 106 -2.14 -1.67 -30.82
C HIS A 106 -2.34 -1.47 -29.31
N TYR A 107 -1.56 -2.19 -28.48
CA TYR A 107 -1.58 -2.04 -27.04
C TYR A 107 -1.31 -0.60 -26.60
N ALA A 108 -0.23 0.02 -27.11
CA ALA A 108 0.14 1.39 -26.76
C ALA A 108 -0.96 2.39 -27.12
N GLU A 109 -1.58 2.23 -28.29
CA GLU A 109 -2.66 3.09 -28.73
C GLU A 109 -3.93 2.93 -27.88
N GLN A 110 -4.31 1.70 -27.53
CA GLN A 110 -5.47 1.45 -26.66
C GLN A 110 -5.25 2.01 -25.25
N VAL A 111 -4.04 1.85 -24.68
CA VAL A 111 -3.71 2.45 -23.39
C VAL A 111 -3.76 3.97 -23.46
N ARG A 112 -3.19 4.59 -24.50
CA ARG A 112 -3.23 6.04 -24.70
C ARG A 112 -4.65 6.57 -24.75
N GLN A 113 -5.51 5.97 -25.59
CA GLN A 113 -6.92 6.35 -25.73
C GLN A 113 -7.68 6.20 -24.42
N LEU A 114 -7.47 5.11 -23.68
CA LEU A 114 -8.10 4.90 -22.38
C LEU A 114 -7.65 5.96 -21.37
N CYS A 115 -6.37 6.27 -21.30
CA CYS A 115 -5.84 7.31 -20.42
C CYS A 115 -6.45 8.69 -20.73
N GLU A 116 -6.55 9.06 -22.01
CA GLU A 116 -7.18 10.31 -22.44
C GLU A 116 -8.67 10.35 -22.08
N PHE A 117 -9.39 9.26 -22.36
CA PHE A 117 -10.80 9.15 -22.02
C PHE A 117 -11.05 9.33 -20.52
N VAL A 118 -10.32 8.58 -19.67
CA VAL A 118 -10.48 8.66 -18.21
C VAL A 118 -10.18 10.06 -17.68
N ARG A 119 -9.16 10.74 -18.22
CA ARG A 119 -8.86 12.13 -17.84
C ARG A 119 -9.89 13.14 -18.33
N GLY A 120 -10.59 12.83 -19.41
CA GLY A 120 -11.66 13.64 -19.98
C GLY A 120 -13.02 13.46 -19.30
N CYS A 121 -13.16 12.52 -18.36
CA CYS A 121 -14.42 12.33 -17.64
C CYS A 121 -14.83 13.58 -16.82
N PRO A 122 -16.14 13.82 -16.64
CA PRO A 122 -16.62 14.86 -15.75
C PRO A 122 -16.01 14.74 -14.35
N ARG A 123 -15.58 15.87 -13.81
CA ARG A 123 -14.98 15.97 -12.48
C ARG A 123 -16.05 16.39 -11.47
N VAL A 124 -15.92 15.92 -10.24
CA VAL A 124 -16.69 16.46 -9.11
C VAL A 124 -16.16 17.88 -8.80
N ASP A 125 -17.03 18.77 -8.35
CA ASP A 125 -16.65 20.13 -7.96
C ASP A 125 -15.47 20.13 -6.99
N GLY A 126 -14.50 21.02 -7.24
CA GLY A 126 -13.27 21.12 -6.46
C GLY A 126 -12.17 20.13 -6.83
N VAL A 127 -12.42 19.16 -7.71
CA VAL A 127 -11.37 18.26 -8.24
C VAL A 127 -10.72 18.88 -9.48
N GLU A 128 -9.46 19.29 -9.37
CA GLU A 128 -8.72 19.93 -10.48
C GLU A 128 -8.37 18.97 -11.61
N GLN A 129 -8.08 17.70 -11.32
CA GLN A 129 -7.69 16.72 -12.35
C GLN A 129 -7.97 15.30 -11.90
N ILE A 130 -8.29 14.42 -12.85
CA ILE A 130 -8.35 12.98 -12.62
C ILE A 130 -6.93 12.43 -12.77
N LEU A 131 -6.44 11.81 -11.70
CA LEU A 131 -5.13 11.18 -11.66
C LEU A 131 -5.24 9.69 -12.02
N LEU A 132 -4.29 9.22 -12.82
CA LEU A 132 -4.12 7.80 -13.14
C LEU A 132 -3.14 7.14 -12.17
N PRO A 133 -3.18 5.81 -12.03
CA PRO A 133 -2.17 5.06 -11.29
C PRO A 133 -0.74 5.46 -11.72
N GLY A 134 0.09 5.86 -10.75
CA GLY A 134 1.45 6.34 -10.98
C GLY A 134 1.60 7.85 -11.18
N ASP A 135 0.52 8.61 -11.40
CA ASP A 135 0.63 10.08 -11.48
C ASP A 135 1.09 10.70 -10.15
N PRO A 136 0.49 10.38 -8.98
CA PRO A 136 0.93 10.95 -7.71
C PRO A 136 2.42 10.69 -7.45
N GLU A 137 2.89 9.48 -7.77
CA GLU A 137 4.29 9.08 -7.64
C GLU A 137 5.21 9.86 -8.58
N ARG A 138 4.84 10.02 -9.87
CA ARG A 138 5.61 10.82 -10.84
C ARG A 138 5.70 12.29 -10.43
N MET A 139 4.59 12.87 -9.97
CA MET A 139 4.55 14.26 -9.48
C MET A 139 5.44 14.43 -8.25
N THR A 140 5.34 13.51 -7.29
CA THR A 140 6.15 13.53 -6.07
C THR A 140 7.64 13.34 -6.37
N MET A 141 7.97 12.46 -7.33
CA MET A 141 9.34 12.24 -7.78
C MET A 141 9.93 13.49 -8.41
N ALA A 142 9.23 14.13 -9.35
CA ALA A 142 9.70 15.37 -9.98
C ALA A 142 9.95 16.47 -8.95
N LYS A 143 9.02 16.65 -7.99
CA LYS A 143 9.18 17.60 -6.90
C LYS A 143 10.41 17.29 -6.04
N ARG A 144 10.55 16.05 -5.57
CA ARG A 144 11.66 15.64 -4.69
C ARG A 144 13.02 15.60 -5.38
N GLN A 145 13.05 15.45 -6.69
CA GLN A 145 14.28 15.59 -7.48
C GLN A 145 14.74 17.04 -7.57
N ALA A 146 13.80 18.00 -7.65
CA ALA A 146 14.12 19.42 -7.70
C ALA A 146 14.41 20.02 -6.31
N ASP A 147 13.56 19.69 -5.33
CA ASP A 147 13.54 20.35 -4.02
C ASP A 147 14.27 19.56 -2.92
N GLY A 148 14.65 18.31 -3.21
CA GLY A 148 15.13 17.35 -2.22
C GLY A 148 14.00 16.61 -1.48
N ILE A 149 14.39 15.66 -0.62
CA ILE A 149 13.46 14.87 0.19
C ILE A 149 13.36 15.50 1.58
N PHE A 150 12.17 15.98 1.94
CA PHE A 150 11.92 16.44 3.30
C PHE A 150 11.96 15.27 4.30
N LEU A 151 12.69 15.47 5.39
CA LEU A 151 12.74 14.62 6.57
C LEU A 151 12.47 15.52 7.79
N ASP A 152 11.60 15.08 8.70
CA ASP A 152 11.41 15.77 9.97
C ASP A 152 12.62 15.59 10.89
N ASP A 153 12.76 16.49 11.87
CA ASP A 153 13.90 16.54 12.79
C ASP A 153 14.10 15.23 13.57
N GLN A 154 13.01 14.53 13.90
CA GLN A 154 13.08 13.29 14.65
C GLN A 154 13.69 12.18 13.80
N ASN A 155 13.19 11.98 12.58
CA ASN A 155 13.74 10.99 11.66
C ASN A 155 15.18 11.34 11.23
N TRP A 156 15.49 12.63 11.00
CA TRP A 156 16.85 13.07 10.68
C TRP A 156 17.84 12.80 11.82
N SER A 157 17.46 13.10 13.07
CA SER A 157 18.26 12.81 14.25
C SER A 157 18.55 11.32 14.42
N GLN A 158 17.55 10.45 14.17
CA GLN A 158 17.75 9.00 14.24
C GLN A 158 18.72 8.49 13.16
N LEU A 159 18.64 9.02 11.93
CA LEU A 159 19.52 8.64 10.83
C LEU A 159 20.97 9.09 11.09
N THR A 160 21.17 10.31 11.56
CA THR A 160 22.50 10.86 11.87
C THR A 160 23.17 10.11 13.04
N GLN A 161 22.42 9.81 14.10
CA GLN A 161 22.92 8.96 15.20
C GLN A 161 23.31 7.55 14.74
N LEU A 162 22.57 6.98 13.77
CA LEU A 162 22.93 5.71 13.17
C LEU A 162 24.22 5.83 12.34
N ALA A 163 24.35 6.90 11.56
CA ALA A 163 25.55 7.17 10.76
C ALA A 163 26.80 7.28 11.65
N ASP A 164 26.73 8.01 12.76
CA ASP A 164 27.81 8.12 13.74
C ASP A 164 28.22 6.77 14.33
N ARG A 165 27.25 5.95 14.74
CA ARG A 165 27.52 4.60 15.29
C ARG A 165 28.19 3.68 14.27
N LEU A 166 27.91 3.87 13.00
CA LEU A 166 28.49 3.08 11.90
C LEU A 166 29.75 3.71 11.30
N GLY A 167 30.16 4.89 11.76
CA GLY A 167 31.31 5.63 11.21
C GLY A 167 31.11 6.12 9.78
N VAL A 168 29.86 6.41 9.39
CA VAL A 168 29.49 6.92 8.06
C VAL A 168 29.19 8.42 8.18
N ALA A 169 29.75 9.23 7.28
CA ALA A 169 29.44 10.66 7.25
C ALA A 169 27.99 10.91 6.82
N ALA A 170 27.26 11.73 7.58
CA ALA A 170 25.96 12.22 7.16
C ALA A 170 26.09 13.22 5.99
N PRO A 171 25.16 13.21 5.02
CA PRO A 171 25.17 14.12 3.87
C PRO A 171 24.80 15.56 4.23
#